data_AF-A0A0Q1BB28-F1
#
_entry.id   AF-A0A0Q1BB28-F1
#
_cell.length_a   1.000
_cell.length_b   1.000
_cell.length_c   1.000
_cell.angle_alpha   90.00
_cell.angle_beta   90.00
_cell.angle_gamma   90.00
#
_symmetry.space_group_name_H-M   'P 1'
#
loop_
_entity.id
_entity.type
_entity.pdbx_description
1 polymer ?
#
loop_
_entity_poly.entity_id
_entity_poly.type
_entity_poly.pdbx_seq_one_letter_code
_entity_poly.pdbx_strand_id
1 'polypeptide(L)'
;MIKTIIVLLLILYSGTLLFADEEIGELDKLILFKDWIFDLDKLEFVDSSAINQHNVFWDVSEETVKWDNPELSHQGQSIQIWENREVLAYETDSLIGILTIEEVKQEDVIVGSKLVLRDEENKDTLWIYDPDLHLFFGKYLKAVFPLGGNNIYIAIYDLISTGAGLVCLDVRNGEEIWKGDVEQLMVPHSIYQNEVFIKVIGDKVILAGDEAAGYYLQIFDAETGERLFSKINWLW
;
A
#
# COMPACT_ATOMS: atom_id res chain seq x y z
N MET A 1 -19.41 51.94 -7.91
CA MET A 1 -19.37 51.54 -6.49
C MET A 1 -19.20 50.03 -6.32
N ILE A 2 -20.00 49.18 -6.98
CA ILE A 2 -19.93 47.70 -6.85
C ILE A 2 -18.59 47.11 -7.35
N LYS A 3 -18.01 47.61 -8.46
CA LYS A 3 -16.72 47.12 -8.98
C LYS A 3 -15.53 47.34 -8.03
N THR A 4 -15.59 48.35 -7.17
CA THR A 4 -14.51 48.67 -6.22
C THR A 4 -14.52 47.72 -5.01
N ILE A 5 -15.70 47.20 -4.64
CA ILE A 5 -15.87 46.25 -3.52
C ILE A 5 -15.32 44.85 -3.89
N ILE A 6 -15.54 44.40 -5.13
CA ILE A 6 -15.04 43.10 -5.61
C ILE A 6 -13.51 43.04 -5.66
N VAL A 7 -12.87 44.14 -6.09
CA VAL A 7 -11.40 44.22 -6.12
C VAL A 7 -10.80 44.22 -4.70
N LEU A 8 -11.46 44.88 -3.73
CA LEU A 8 -10.99 44.85 -2.34
C LEU A 8 -11.15 43.47 -1.69
N LEU A 9 -12.22 42.73 -2.01
CA LEU A 9 -12.42 41.36 -1.52
C LEU A 9 -11.42 40.37 -2.12
N LEU A 10 -11.06 40.51 -3.40
CA LEU A 10 -10.00 39.69 -4.04
C LEU A 10 -8.61 39.99 -3.45
N ILE A 11 -8.31 41.25 -3.11
CA ILE A 11 -7.05 41.63 -2.46
C ILE A 11 -7.01 41.14 -1.00
N LEU A 12 -8.12 41.16 -0.28
CA LEU A 12 -8.19 40.61 1.09
C LEU A 12 -8.09 39.07 1.09
N TYR A 13 -8.70 38.39 0.10
CA TYR A 13 -8.61 36.94 -0.04
C TYR A 13 -7.21 36.47 -0.45
N SER A 14 -6.54 37.21 -1.34
CA SER A 14 -5.14 36.95 -1.69
C SER A 14 -4.15 37.35 -0.60
N GLY A 15 -4.48 38.37 0.21
CA GLY A 15 -3.67 38.78 1.36
C GLY A 15 -3.68 37.74 2.50
N THR A 16 -4.78 37.05 2.75
CA THR A 16 -4.82 35.95 3.74
C THR A 16 -4.10 34.68 3.28
N LEU A 17 -3.87 34.52 1.97
CA LEU A 17 -3.08 33.41 1.41
C LEU A 17 -1.56 33.66 1.46
N LEU A 18 -1.12 34.89 1.77
CA LEU A 18 0.30 35.29 1.77
C LEU A 18 0.96 35.30 3.17
N PHE A 19 0.22 34.96 4.24
CA PHE A 19 0.72 35.04 5.63
C PHE A 19 0.58 33.74 6.43
N ALA A 20 0.45 32.59 5.76
CA ALA A 20 0.43 31.29 6.43
C ALA A 20 1.37 30.26 5.79
N ASP A 21 2.46 30.71 5.16
CA ASP A 21 3.68 29.90 5.02
C ASP A 21 4.46 29.97 6.36
N GLU A 22 3.78 29.73 7.49
CA GLU A 22 4.51 29.10 8.59
C GLU A 22 4.96 27.78 7.98
N GLU A 23 6.28 27.57 7.87
CA GLU A 23 6.85 26.25 7.63
C GLU A 23 6.26 25.35 8.72
N ILE A 24 5.12 24.73 8.44
CA ILE A 24 4.65 23.56 9.14
C ILE A 24 5.77 22.58 8.83
N GLY A 25 6.75 22.51 9.73
CA GLY A 25 7.91 21.64 9.58
C GLY A 25 7.39 20.28 9.16
N GLU A 26 8.02 19.68 8.15
CA GLU A 26 7.61 18.37 7.63
C GLU A 26 7.35 17.46 8.83
N LEU A 27 6.09 17.06 9.01
CA LEU A 27 5.72 16.17 10.11
C LEU A 27 6.48 14.86 9.88
N ASP A 28 7.24 14.43 10.89
CA ASP A 28 7.94 13.15 10.84
C ASP A 28 6.94 12.05 10.44
N LYS A 29 7.25 11.26 9.43
CA LYS A 29 6.40 10.16 8.99
C LYS A 29 6.67 8.92 9.83
N LEU A 30 6.08 8.88 11.03
CA LEU A 30 6.29 7.77 11.95
C LEU A 30 5.37 6.59 11.63
N ILE A 31 5.93 5.38 11.70
CA ILE A 31 5.22 4.10 11.57
C ILE A 31 5.27 3.41 12.92
N LEU A 32 4.12 3.05 13.47
CA LEU A 32 3.98 2.24 14.67
C LEU A 32 3.67 0.79 14.27
N PHE A 33 4.51 -0.14 14.71
CA PHE A 33 4.30 -1.56 14.47
C PHE A 33 4.76 -2.37 15.68
N LYS A 34 3.84 -3.03 16.37
CA LYS A 34 4.09 -3.72 17.64
C LYS A 34 4.70 -2.76 18.67
N ASP A 35 5.92 -3.00 19.10
CA ASP A 35 6.72 -2.17 20.02
C ASP A 35 7.70 -1.25 19.29
N TRP A 36 7.69 -1.26 17.96
CA TRP A 36 8.56 -0.42 17.14
C TRP A 36 7.89 0.87 16.76
N ILE A 37 8.65 1.96 16.85
CA ILE A 37 8.36 3.18 16.12
C ILE A 37 9.50 3.47 15.18
N PHE A 38 9.15 3.64 13.92
CA PHE A 38 10.09 3.82 12.84
C PHE A 38 9.87 5.18 12.17
N ASP A 39 10.94 5.97 12.06
CA ASP A 39 10.97 7.22 11.30
C ASP A 39 11.28 6.89 9.83
N LEU A 40 10.28 7.06 8.97
CA LEU A 40 10.37 6.70 7.56
C LEU A 40 11.34 7.58 6.77
N ASP A 41 11.49 8.84 7.15
CA ASP A 41 12.35 9.78 6.42
C ASP A 41 13.81 9.56 6.80
N LYS A 42 14.10 9.22 8.06
CA LYS A 42 15.45 8.89 8.54
C LYS A 42 15.84 7.43 8.36
N LEU A 43 14.88 6.57 8.07
CA LEU A 43 15.03 5.11 8.01
C LEU A 43 15.62 4.50 9.30
N GLU A 44 15.18 4.97 10.46
CA GLU A 44 15.67 4.52 11.76
C GLU A 44 14.56 4.32 12.80
N PHE A 45 14.84 3.50 13.82
CA PHE A 45 13.93 3.37 14.96
C PHE A 45 14.10 4.53 15.93
N VAL A 46 12.98 5.00 16.46
CA VAL A 46 12.93 6.09 17.45
C VAL A 46 12.46 5.58 18.80
N ASP A 47 12.94 6.20 19.87
CA ASP A 47 12.51 5.91 21.23
C ASP A 47 11.04 6.31 21.41
N SER A 48 10.23 5.41 21.99
CA SER A 48 8.80 5.64 22.20
C SER A 48 8.49 6.82 23.13
N SER A 49 9.43 7.18 24.01
CA SER A 49 9.31 8.34 24.90
C SER A 49 9.39 9.68 24.17
N ALA A 50 9.88 9.71 22.92
CA ALA A 50 10.01 10.93 22.12
C ALA A 50 8.75 11.28 21.32
N ILE A 51 7.69 10.46 21.38
CA ILE A 51 6.60 10.53 20.42
C ILE A 51 5.46 11.40 20.92
N ASN A 52 5.04 12.32 20.05
CA ASN A 52 3.72 12.93 20.10
C ASN A 52 2.81 12.14 19.14
N GLN A 53 1.66 11.65 19.63
CA GLN A 53 0.72 10.84 18.84
C GLN A 53 0.27 11.51 17.53
N HIS A 54 0.36 12.84 17.44
CA HIS A 54 0.04 13.60 16.24
C HIS A 54 0.96 13.35 15.03
N ASN A 55 2.09 12.65 15.20
CA ASN A 55 3.06 12.38 14.13
C ASN A 55 3.02 10.93 13.62
N VAL A 56 2.08 10.10 14.09
CA VAL A 56 1.95 8.72 13.61
C VAL A 56 1.17 8.72 12.30
N PHE A 57 1.85 8.40 11.20
CA PHE A 57 1.24 8.34 9.86
C PHE A 57 0.61 6.97 9.58
N TRP A 58 1.15 5.92 10.18
CA TRP A 58 0.64 4.58 10.03
C TRP A 58 0.82 3.78 11.31
N ASP A 59 -0.30 3.41 11.94
CA ASP A 59 -0.32 2.41 12.99
C ASP A 59 -0.76 1.07 12.40
N VAL A 60 0.21 0.18 12.20
CA VAL A 60 -0.03 -1.16 11.64
C VAL A 60 -0.88 -2.01 12.58
N SER A 61 -0.90 -1.71 13.89
CA SER A 61 -1.70 -2.47 14.85
C SER A 61 -3.21 -2.20 14.76
N GLU A 62 -3.58 -1.09 14.12
CA GLU A 62 -4.98 -0.76 13.83
C GLU A 62 -5.46 -1.33 12.49
N GLU A 63 -4.56 -1.91 11.68
CA GLU A 63 -4.92 -2.53 10.42
C GLU A 63 -5.76 -3.79 10.64
N THR A 64 -6.69 -4.03 9.73
CA THR A 64 -7.55 -5.23 9.83
C THR A 64 -6.72 -6.47 9.51
N VAL A 65 -6.70 -7.40 10.46
CA VAL A 65 -6.05 -8.71 10.33
C VAL A 65 -7.02 -9.70 9.67
N LYS A 66 -6.60 -10.39 8.61
CA LYS A 66 -7.47 -11.37 7.93
C LYS A 66 -7.79 -12.58 8.82
N TRP A 67 -6.86 -12.98 9.69
CA TRP A 67 -7.07 -14.07 10.65
C TRP A 67 -8.33 -13.89 11.52
N ASP A 68 -8.64 -12.65 11.91
CA ASP A 68 -9.78 -12.36 12.79
C ASP A 68 -11.10 -12.22 12.03
N ASN A 69 -11.05 -12.03 10.71
CA ASN A 69 -12.23 -11.83 9.89
C ASN A 69 -12.04 -12.33 8.44
N PRO A 70 -12.18 -13.65 8.21
CA PRO A 70 -12.05 -14.21 6.87
C PRO A 70 -13.11 -13.66 5.90
N GLU A 71 -14.25 -13.17 6.39
CA GLU A 71 -15.31 -12.62 5.55
C GLU A 71 -14.96 -11.24 4.96
N LEU A 72 -14.10 -10.45 5.64
CA LEU A 72 -13.58 -9.17 5.10
C LEU A 72 -12.61 -9.36 3.93
N SER A 73 -12.16 -10.59 3.67
CA SER A 73 -11.39 -10.92 2.47
C SER A 73 -12.24 -10.95 1.19
N HIS A 74 -13.58 -11.01 1.31
CA HIS A 74 -14.49 -11.16 0.18
C HIS A 74 -14.97 -9.85 -0.44
N GLN A 75 -14.72 -8.71 0.21
CA GLN A 75 -15.07 -7.41 -0.36
C GLN A 75 -13.89 -6.90 -1.16
N GLY A 76 -13.87 -7.24 -2.45
CA GLY A 76 -12.98 -6.63 -3.43
C GLY A 76 -13.01 -5.11 -3.26
N GLN A 77 -11.91 -4.56 -2.77
CA GLN A 77 -11.79 -3.13 -2.57
C GLN A 77 -11.84 -2.48 -3.95
N SER A 78 -13.00 -1.92 -4.30
CA SER A 78 -13.19 -1.24 -5.59
C SER A 78 -12.41 0.06 -5.54
N ILE A 79 -11.20 0.05 -6.08
CA ILE A 79 -10.40 1.25 -6.24
C ILE A 79 -10.77 1.84 -7.59
N GLN A 80 -11.40 3.03 -7.57
CA GLN A 80 -11.59 3.80 -8.79
C GLN A 80 -10.24 4.38 -9.21
N ILE A 81 -9.76 3.95 -10.37
CA ILE A 81 -8.55 4.48 -10.98
C ILE A 81 -8.98 5.72 -11.78
N TRP A 82 -8.53 6.89 -11.32
CA TRP A 82 -8.73 8.16 -12.01
C TRP A 82 -7.40 8.59 -12.62
N GLU A 83 -7.36 8.80 -13.93
CA GLU A 83 -6.22 9.50 -14.55
C GLU A 83 -6.14 10.93 -14.00
N ASN A 84 -4.92 11.35 -13.68
CA ASN A 84 -4.60 12.71 -13.27
C ASN A 84 -4.97 13.69 -14.41
N ARG A 85 -6.12 14.35 -14.30
CA ARG A 85 -6.69 15.27 -15.32
C ARG A 85 -5.87 16.53 -15.59
N GLU A 86 -4.76 16.78 -14.89
CA GLU A 86 -4.02 18.05 -15.00
C GLU A 86 -2.87 18.07 -16.00
N VAL A 87 -2.58 16.97 -16.71
CA VAL A 87 -1.57 17.00 -17.78
C VAL A 87 -2.21 16.68 -19.12
N LEU A 88 -2.49 17.75 -19.87
CA LEU A 88 -2.73 17.80 -21.31
C LEU A 88 -4.05 17.15 -21.77
N ALA A 89 -5.04 18.01 -21.98
CA ALA A 89 -6.20 17.75 -22.82
C ALA A 89 -5.77 17.57 -24.29
N TYR A 90 -5.20 16.41 -24.63
CA TYR A 90 -5.11 15.89 -25.99
C TYR A 90 -5.13 14.34 -25.91
N GLU A 91 -6.32 13.78 -26.13
CA GLU A 91 -6.54 12.41 -26.65
C GLU A 91 -5.85 11.24 -25.92
N THR A 92 -6.19 11.01 -24.65
CA THR A 92 -5.99 9.68 -24.05
C THR A 92 -7.31 9.17 -23.48
N ASP A 93 -7.70 7.97 -23.89
CA ASP A 93 -8.86 7.25 -23.37
C ASP A 93 -8.63 6.98 -21.88
N SER A 94 -9.20 7.82 -21.01
CA SER A 94 -9.10 7.62 -19.57
C SER A 94 -9.73 6.27 -19.19
N LEU A 95 -8.90 5.37 -18.70
CA LEU A 95 -9.32 4.05 -18.25
C LEU A 95 -10.03 4.18 -16.90
N ILE A 96 -11.36 4.15 -16.91
CA ILE A 96 -12.15 4.08 -15.68
C ILE A 96 -12.44 2.61 -15.42
N GLY A 97 -11.78 2.05 -14.41
CA GLY A 97 -11.89 0.65 -14.06
C GLY A 97 -12.09 0.38 -12.58
N ILE A 98 -12.63 -0.80 -12.30
CA ILE A 98 -12.76 -1.37 -10.96
C ILE A 98 -11.70 -2.45 -10.81
N LEU A 99 -10.73 -2.19 -9.93
CA LEU A 99 -9.73 -3.17 -9.54
C LEU A 99 -10.29 -4.07 -8.43
N THR A 100 -10.21 -5.38 -8.57
CA THR A 100 -10.70 -6.35 -7.59
C THR A 100 -9.70 -7.49 -7.36
N ILE A 101 -9.55 -7.93 -6.11
CA ILE A 101 -8.88 -9.20 -5.79
C ILE A 101 -9.93 -10.30 -5.78
N GLU A 102 -9.67 -11.38 -6.51
CA GLU A 102 -10.57 -12.54 -6.60
C GLU A 102 -9.88 -13.81 -6.12
N GLU A 103 -10.59 -14.60 -5.32
CA GLU A 103 -10.14 -15.93 -4.92
C GLU A 103 -10.16 -16.90 -6.10
N VAL A 104 -9.11 -17.71 -6.23
CA VAL A 104 -9.08 -18.88 -7.10
C VAL A 104 -9.43 -20.09 -6.25
N LYS A 105 -10.52 -20.77 -6.59
CA LYS A 105 -11.01 -21.95 -5.87
C LYS A 105 -10.85 -23.22 -6.69
N GLN A 106 -10.46 -24.30 -6.01
CA GLN A 106 -10.56 -25.66 -6.53
C GLN A 106 -11.47 -26.42 -5.56
N GLU A 107 -12.63 -26.85 -6.07
CA GLU A 107 -13.76 -27.28 -5.23
C GLU A 107 -14.15 -26.14 -4.28
N ASP A 108 -14.13 -26.36 -2.97
CA ASP A 108 -14.45 -25.35 -1.94
C ASP A 108 -13.20 -24.81 -1.23
N VAL A 109 -12.00 -25.09 -1.76
CA VAL A 109 -10.71 -24.69 -1.17
C VAL A 109 -10.13 -23.52 -1.96
N ILE A 110 -9.71 -22.47 -1.25
CA ILE A 110 -8.94 -21.36 -1.83
C ILE A 110 -7.53 -21.88 -2.13
N VAL A 111 -7.18 -21.91 -3.42
CA VAL A 111 -5.85 -22.33 -3.89
C VAL A 111 -5.00 -21.15 -4.31
N GLY A 112 -5.58 -19.95 -4.41
CA GLY A 112 -4.88 -18.74 -4.83
C GLY A 112 -5.77 -17.51 -4.83
N SER A 113 -5.19 -16.40 -5.27
CA SER A 113 -5.88 -15.15 -5.50
C SER A 113 -5.28 -14.48 -6.73
N LYS A 114 -6.10 -13.79 -7.50
CA LYS A 114 -5.71 -13.02 -8.69
C LYS A 114 -6.22 -11.60 -8.57
N LEU A 115 -5.55 -10.67 -9.25
CA LEU A 115 -5.98 -9.29 -9.38
C LEU A 115 -6.64 -9.11 -10.74
N VAL A 116 -7.83 -8.51 -10.77
CA VAL A 116 -8.61 -8.31 -12.00
C VAL A 116 -8.98 -6.85 -12.12
N LEU A 117 -8.67 -6.24 -13.26
CA LEU A 117 -9.18 -4.93 -13.64
C LEU A 117 -10.33 -5.11 -14.62
N ARG A 118 -11.47 -4.50 -14.32
CA ARG A 118 -12.63 -4.44 -15.23
C ARG A 118 -12.98 -3.02 -15.57
N ASP A 119 -13.45 -2.82 -16.79
CA ASP A 119 -14.07 -1.56 -17.19
C ASP A 119 -15.30 -1.26 -16.33
N GLU A 120 -15.46 0.00 -15.89
CA GLU A 120 -16.56 0.36 -15.00
C GLU A 120 -17.92 0.32 -15.71
N GLU A 121 -18.00 0.65 -17.00
CA GLU A 121 -19.26 0.78 -17.74
C GLU A 121 -19.78 -0.56 -18.22
N ASN A 122 -18.97 -1.30 -18.99
CA ASN A 122 -19.40 -2.54 -19.64
C ASN A 122 -19.05 -3.81 -18.84
N LYS A 123 -18.22 -3.69 -17.78
CA LYS A 123 -17.73 -4.79 -16.93
C LYS A 123 -16.83 -5.79 -17.64
N ASP A 124 -16.34 -5.47 -18.84
CA ASP A 124 -15.37 -6.27 -19.55
C ASP A 124 -14.08 -6.36 -18.76
N THR A 125 -13.44 -7.53 -18.80
CA THR A 125 -12.13 -7.72 -18.16
C THR A 125 -11.05 -7.12 -19.04
N LEU A 126 -10.36 -6.11 -18.51
CA LEU A 126 -9.29 -5.40 -19.20
C LEU A 126 -7.99 -6.20 -19.11
N TRP A 127 -7.64 -6.65 -17.89
CA TRP A 127 -6.52 -7.56 -17.66
C TRP A 127 -6.70 -8.36 -16.37
N ILE A 128 -5.94 -9.46 -16.28
CA ILE A 128 -5.85 -10.32 -15.10
C ILE A 128 -4.37 -10.49 -14.77
N TYR A 129 -4.01 -10.25 -13.51
CA TYR A 129 -2.73 -10.65 -12.95
C TYR A 129 -2.94 -11.87 -12.06
N ASP A 130 -2.35 -13.00 -12.45
CA ASP A 130 -2.36 -14.26 -11.72
C ASP A 130 -0.92 -14.58 -11.32
N PRO A 131 -0.51 -14.27 -10.06
CA PRO A 131 0.86 -14.46 -9.64
C PRO A 131 1.24 -15.94 -9.65
N ASP A 132 2.48 -16.25 -10.01
CA ASP A 132 3.00 -17.61 -9.89
C ASP A 132 3.16 -17.97 -8.39
N LEU A 133 2.12 -18.59 -7.84
CA LEU A 133 2.01 -18.93 -6.42
C LEU A 133 3.10 -19.91 -5.96
N HIS A 134 3.68 -20.69 -6.90
CA HIS A 134 4.78 -21.60 -6.56
C HIS A 134 6.05 -20.85 -6.18
N LEU A 135 6.23 -19.62 -6.66
CA LEU A 135 7.40 -18.79 -6.33
C LEU A 135 7.24 -18.07 -4.99
N PHE A 136 6.01 -17.79 -4.57
CA PHE A 136 5.75 -16.97 -3.38
C PHE A 136 5.20 -17.74 -2.18
N PHE A 137 4.90 -19.05 -2.35
CA PHE A 137 4.19 -19.86 -1.35
C PHE A 137 2.93 -19.17 -0.81
N GLY A 138 2.34 -18.27 -1.61
CA GLY A 138 1.27 -17.38 -1.19
C GLY A 138 -0.05 -17.72 -1.86
N LYS A 139 -1.16 -17.54 -1.16
CA LYS A 139 -2.52 -17.72 -1.69
C LYS A 139 -3.33 -16.42 -1.70
N TYR A 140 -2.89 -15.44 -0.92
CA TYR A 140 -3.62 -14.21 -0.65
C TYR A 140 -2.84 -13.02 -1.15
N LEU A 141 -3.59 -12.01 -1.62
CA LEU A 141 -3.04 -10.73 -2.03
C LEU A 141 -3.52 -9.64 -1.06
N LYS A 142 -2.67 -8.65 -0.83
CA LYS A 142 -3.04 -7.28 -0.46
C LYS A 142 -2.46 -6.35 -1.50
N ALA A 143 -3.28 -5.47 -2.05
CA ALA A 143 -2.88 -4.53 -3.09
C ALA A 143 -3.06 -3.10 -2.61
N VAL A 144 -2.10 -2.23 -2.94
CA VAL A 144 -2.17 -0.80 -2.67
C VAL A 144 -1.97 -0.06 -3.99
N PHE A 145 -2.87 0.87 -4.26
CA PHE A 145 -2.80 1.79 -5.39
C PHE A 145 -2.75 3.22 -4.84
N PRO A 146 -1.59 3.90 -4.88
CA PRO A 146 -1.49 5.27 -4.42
C PRO A 146 -2.34 6.19 -5.32
N LEU A 147 -3.04 7.14 -4.70
CA LEU A 147 -3.89 8.08 -5.42
C LEU A 147 -3.08 8.86 -6.47
N GLY A 148 -3.49 8.79 -7.73
CA GLY A 148 -2.83 9.47 -8.84
C GLY A 148 -1.52 8.81 -9.32
N GLY A 149 -1.18 7.61 -8.83
CA GLY A 149 -0.06 6.81 -9.31
C GLY A 149 -0.41 5.94 -10.52
N ASN A 150 0.62 5.41 -11.19
CA ASN A 150 0.48 4.48 -12.33
C ASN A 150 0.80 3.03 -11.98
N ASN A 151 1.12 2.77 -10.71
CA ASN A 151 1.65 1.49 -10.25
C ASN A 151 0.74 0.89 -9.18
N ILE A 152 0.57 -0.43 -9.23
CA ILE A 152 -0.07 -1.21 -8.17
C ILE A 152 1.00 -2.01 -7.45
N TYR A 153 1.03 -1.93 -6.13
CA TYR A 153 1.96 -2.69 -5.30
C TYR A 153 1.21 -3.81 -4.61
N ILE A 154 1.72 -5.04 -4.69
CA ILE A 154 1.03 -6.23 -4.21
C ILE A 154 1.94 -7.01 -3.28
N ALA A 155 1.46 -7.22 -2.05
CA ALA A 155 2.00 -8.21 -1.14
C ALA A 155 1.30 -9.56 -1.36
N ILE A 156 2.09 -10.61 -1.53
CA ILE A 156 1.64 -11.98 -1.80
C ILE A 156 2.03 -12.83 -0.59
N TYR A 157 1.10 -13.52 0.05
CA TYR A 157 1.39 -14.28 1.28
C TYR A 157 0.40 -15.43 1.50
N ASP A 158 0.72 -16.35 2.41
CA ASP A 158 -0.20 -17.40 2.88
C ASP A 158 -0.35 -17.28 4.39
N LEU A 159 -1.59 -17.31 4.88
CA LEU A 159 -1.90 -17.21 6.30
C LEU A 159 -1.22 -18.31 7.13
N ILE A 160 -0.96 -19.46 6.53
CA ILE A 160 -0.35 -20.65 7.15
C ILE A 160 1.04 -20.98 6.60
N SER A 161 1.76 -20.01 6.04
CA SER A 161 3.17 -20.14 5.68
C SER A 161 3.91 -18.88 6.06
N THR A 162 5.19 -18.98 6.43
CA THR A 162 6.03 -17.79 6.62
C THR A 162 6.48 -17.21 5.29
N GLY A 163 6.82 -15.92 5.31
CA GLY A 163 7.32 -15.18 4.18
C GLY A 163 6.24 -14.40 3.44
N ALA A 164 6.71 -13.53 2.55
CA ALA A 164 5.88 -12.78 1.64
C ALA A 164 6.64 -12.54 0.33
N GLY A 165 5.88 -12.32 -0.74
CA GLY A 165 6.33 -11.72 -1.98
C GLY A 165 5.91 -10.27 -2.06
N LEU A 166 6.68 -9.46 -2.78
CA LEU A 166 6.32 -8.10 -3.14
C LEU A 166 6.52 -7.92 -4.64
N VAL A 167 5.49 -7.43 -5.34
CA VAL A 167 5.55 -7.12 -6.77
C VAL A 167 4.95 -5.75 -7.04
N CYS A 168 5.42 -5.12 -8.10
CA CYS A 168 4.84 -3.89 -8.65
C CYS A 168 4.34 -4.15 -10.06
N LEU A 169 3.12 -3.71 -10.36
CA LEU A 169 2.50 -3.81 -11.67
C LEU A 169 2.24 -2.43 -12.28
N ASP A 170 2.27 -2.34 -13.60
CA ASP A 170 1.69 -1.20 -14.32
C ASP A 170 0.16 -1.31 -14.33
N VAL A 171 -0.54 -0.29 -13.82
CA VAL A 171 -2.00 -0.30 -13.69
C VAL A 171 -2.74 -0.44 -15.04
N ARG A 172 -2.11 -0.03 -16.14
CA ARG A 172 -2.75 0.04 -17.46
C ARG A 172 -2.88 -1.34 -18.10
N ASN A 173 -1.90 -2.21 -17.91
CA ASN A 173 -1.83 -3.51 -18.59
C ASN A 173 -1.63 -4.70 -17.63
N GLY A 174 -1.38 -4.46 -16.34
CA GLY A 174 -1.15 -5.51 -15.34
C GLY A 174 0.22 -6.19 -15.45
N GLU A 175 1.15 -5.66 -16.25
CA GLU A 175 2.49 -6.22 -16.41
C GLU A 175 3.36 -5.96 -15.17
N GLU A 176 4.16 -6.95 -14.78
CA GLU A 176 5.12 -6.82 -13.69
C GLU A 176 6.26 -5.86 -14.08
N ILE A 177 6.44 -4.78 -13.32
CA ILE A 177 7.55 -3.85 -13.45
C ILE A 177 8.78 -4.38 -12.71
N TRP A 178 8.59 -4.78 -11.44
CA TRP A 178 9.65 -5.30 -10.59
C TRP A 178 9.14 -6.27 -9.54
N LYS A 179 10.08 -7.05 -8.96
CA LYS A 179 9.86 -7.94 -7.81
C LYS A 179 10.82 -7.55 -6.69
N GLY A 180 10.28 -7.34 -5.49
CA GLY A 180 11.06 -7.00 -4.31
C GLY A 180 11.74 -8.24 -3.72
N ASP A 181 13.00 -8.10 -3.33
CA ASP A 181 13.73 -9.11 -2.54
C ASP A 181 13.28 -9.03 -1.07
N VAL A 182 12.21 -9.72 -0.72
CA VAL A 182 11.66 -9.74 0.64
C VAL A 182 12.43 -10.73 1.50
N GLU A 183 13.02 -10.23 2.59
CA GLU A 183 13.60 -11.07 3.65
C GLU A 183 12.49 -11.76 4.46
N GLN A 184 12.67 -13.04 4.80
CA GLN A 184 11.63 -13.85 5.45
C GLN A 184 12.17 -14.48 6.74
N LEU A 185 11.29 -14.78 7.71
CA LEU A 185 11.69 -15.50 8.92
C LEU A 185 11.92 -17.01 8.69
N MET A 186 11.57 -17.61 7.55
CA MET A 186 11.90 -19.02 7.25
C MET A 186 11.61 -20.01 8.42
N VAL A 187 10.44 -19.89 9.06
CA VAL A 187 10.15 -20.63 10.31
C VAL A 187 9.74 -22.07 10.01
N PRO A 188 10.23 -23.06 10.79
CA PRO A 188 9.80 -24.44 10.66
C PRO A 188 8.28 -24.65 10.86
N HIS A 189 7.76 -25.62 10.10
CA HIS A 189 6.35 -26.02 9.88
C HIS A 189 5.46 -26.40 11.11
N SER A 190 5.80 -26.02 12.34
CA SER A 190 4.99 -26.38 13.52
C SER A 190 4.18 -25.23 14.13
N ILE A 191 4.34 -23.99 13.65
CA ILE A 191 3.56 -22.83 14.11
C ILE A 191 3.21 -21.95 12.91
N TYR A 192 1.92 -21.82 12.61
CA TYR A 192 1.42 -21.19 11.40
C TYR A 192 0.58 -19.96 11.74
N GLN A 193 1.19 -18.80 11.58
CA GLN A 193 0.50 -17.52 11.52
C GLN A 193 1.39 -16.61 10.69
N ASN A 194 0.80 -15.96 9.70
CA ASN A 194 1.44 -14.93 8.91
C ASN A 194 0.37 -13.92 8.49
N GLU A 195 0.54 -12.68 8.93
CA GLU A 195 -0.23 -11.55 8.44
C GLU A 195 0.75 -10.55 7.83
N VAL A 196 0.48 -10.16 6.58
CA VAL A 196 1.30 -9.18 5.87
C VAL A 196 0.50 -7.91 5.67
N PHE A 197 1.16 -6.78 5.81
CA PHE A 197 0.62 -5.44 5.62
C PHE A 197 1.50 -4.70 4.62
N ILE A 198 0.87 -3.88 3.80
CA ILE A 198 1.54 -3.09 2.77
C ILE A 198 0.94 -1.70 2.74
N LYS A 199 1.81 -0.68 2.57
CA LYS A 199 1.40 0.71 2.38
C LYS A 199 2.40 1.41 1.48
N VAL A 200 1.94 2.44 0.77
CA VAL A 200 2.80 3.31 -0.05
C VAL A 200 2.75 4.71 0.55
N ILE A 201 3.91 5.28 0.83
CA ILE A 201 4.06 6.63 1.38
C ILE A 201 5.15 7.36 0.60
N GLY A 202 4.75 8.33 -0.22
CA GLY A 202 5.67 9.01 -1.12
C GLY A 202 6.30 8.06 -2.13
N ASP A 203 7.63 8.02 -2.14
CA ASP A 203 8.50 7.19 -2.98
C ASP A 203 8.83 5.82 -2.35
N LYS A 204 8.16 5.44 -1.26
CA LYS A 204 8.47 4.22 -0.50
C LYS A 204 7.28 3.28 -0.42
N VAL A 205 7.56 1.99 -0.60
CA VAL A 205 6.66 0.88 -0.28
C VAL A 205 7.11 0.30 1.04
N ILE A 206 6.21 0.26 2.01
CA ILE A 206 6.46 -0.36 3.31
C ILE A 206 5.73 -1.69 3.35
N LEU A 207 6.47 -2.74 3.70
CA LEU A 207 5.97 -4.08 3.92
C LEU A 207 6.24 -4.46 5.39
N ALA A 208 5.19 -4.77 6.13
CA ALA A 208 5.31 -5.29 7.48
C ALA A 208 4.72 -6.70 7.54
N GLY A 209 5.34 -7.59 8.29
CA GLY A 209 4.83 -8.94 8.51
C GLY A 209 4.81 -9.29 9.98
N ASP A 210 3.70 -9.86 10.44
CA ASP A 210 3.48 -10.40 11.78
C ASP A 210 3.32 -11.91 11.66
N GLU A 211 4.39 -12.64 11.99
CA GLU A 211 4.47 -14.08 11.84
C GLU A 211 4.57 -14.78 13.21
N ALA A 212 4.27 -16.07 13.25
CA ALA A 212 4.21 -16.81 14.50
C ALA A 212 5.51 -16.81 15.32
N ALA A 213 6.67 -16.61 14.68
CA ALA A 213 7.98 -16.64 15.34
C ALA A 213 8.66 -15.28 15.40
N GLY A 214 7.96 -14.21 15.03
CA GLY A 214 8.54 -12.89 14.96
C GLY A 214 7.84 -11.97 13.98
N TYR A 215 8.41 -10.80 13.78
CA TYR A 215 7.82 -9.78 12.93
C TYR A 215 8.92 -9.01 12.21
N TYR A 216 8.57 -8.42 11.08
CA TYR A 216 9.51 -7.67 10.26
C TYR A 216 8.90 -6.41 9.68
N LEU A 217 9.77 -5.45 9.41
CA LEU A 217 9.49 -4.21 8.71
C LEU A 217 10.55 -4.04 7.62
N GLN A 218 10.11 -3.97 6.37
CA GLN A 218 10.97 -3.77 5.21
C GLN A 218 10.45 -2.61 4.39
N ILE A 219 11.36 -1.80 3.86
CA ILE A 219 11.04 -0.61 3.08
C ILE A 219 11.76 -0.73 1.75
N PHE A 220 11.01 -0.46 0.69
CA PHE A 220 11.47 -0.56 -0.68
C PHE A 220 11.30 0.79 -1.37
N ASP A 221 12.22 1.11 -2.26
CA ASP A 221 12.04 2.16 -3.24
C ASP A 221 10.90 1.78 -4.19
N ALA A 222 9.91 2.68 -4.33
CA ALA A 222 8.68 2.38 -5.06
C ALA A 222 8.89 2.29 -6.58
N GLU A 223 9.90 2.97 -7.12
CA GLU A 223 10.19 2.98 -8.55
C GLU A 223 10.93 1.71 -8.98
N THR A 224 11.92 1.30 -8.19
CA THR A 224 12.88 0.24 -8.56
C THR A 224 12.63 -1.09 -7.86
N GLY A 225 11.93 -1.10 -6.74
CA GLY A 225 11.79 -2.27 -5.87
C GLY A 225 13.04 -2.59 -5.05
N GLU A 226 14.05 -1.73 -5.05
CA GLU A 226 15.25 -1.90 -4.22
C GLU A 226 14.89 -1.80 -2.75
N ARG A 227 15.32 -2.77 -1.94
CA ARG A 227 15.14 -2.72 -0.48
C ARG A 227 16.07 -1.70 0.14
N LEU A 228 15.50 -0.64 0.69
CA LEU A 228 16.21 0.45 1.39
C LEU A 228 16.48 0.12 2.86
N PHE A 229 15.59 -0.66 3.48
CA PHE A 229 15.68 -0.99 4.89
C PHE A 229 15.09 -2.37 5.18
N SER A 230 15.67 -3.07 6.16
CA SER A 230 15.13 -4.31 6.73
C SER A 230 15.38 -4.38 8.23
N LYS A 231 14.34 -4.73 8.97
CA LYS A 231 14.45 -5.21 10.34
C LYS A 231 13.58 -6.43 10.54
N ILE A 232 14.17 -7.48 11.09
CA ILE A 232 13.49 -8.69 11.54
C ILE A 232 13.70 -8.82 13.04
N ASN A 233 12.63 -9.11 13.79
CA ASN A 233 12.69 -9.55 15.18
C ASN A 233 12.30 -11.01 15.28
N TRP A 234 13.13 -11.81 15.92
CA TRP A 234 12.82 -13.21 16.23
C TRP A 234 12.42 -13.30 17.70
N LEU A 235 11.33 -14.02 18.00
CA LEU A 235 10.77 -14.10 19.36
C LEU A 235 11.21 -15.34 20.15
N TRP A 236 12.16 -16.14 19.65
CA TRP A 236 12.57 -17.42 20.23
C TRP A 236 14.08 -17.62 20.25
#